data_AF-A0AAX0XKG8-F1
#
_entry.id   AF-A0AAX0XKG8-F1
#
_cell.length_a   1.000
_cell.length_b   1.000
_cell.length_c   1.000
_cell.angle_alpha   90.00
_cell.angle_beta   90.00
_cell.angle_gamma   90.00
#
_symmetry.space_group_name_H-M   'P 1'
#
loop_
_entity.id
_entity.type
_entity.pdbx_description
1 polymer ?
#
loop_
_entity_poly.entity_id
_entity_poly.type
_entity_poly.pdbx_seq_one_letter_code
_entity_poly.pdbx_strand_id
1 'polypeptide(L)'
;TTNADDSVALTLGQGVLTLVQTVTDADGDSASAAVDLGANGVFRFEDDGPRAGLAVEAPSLGASVDESLVSLGGVGSDGVASATLSAANVQAQFNPAFGADGAGSIGYSLALTGSNVASGLYAVDPAAANGQGAAIVLNQVGNVITGSTGGVDYFTLTINPTTGEVTLALLDNVWHGDTTNADDSVALTLGQGVLTLVQTVTDADGDSASAAVDLGANGVFRFEDDGPRAGLAVEAPSLGATVDESLVSLGGVGSDGVASATLSAANVQAQFNPAFGADGAGSIGYSLALTGSNVASGLYAVDPAAANGQGAAIVLNQVGNVITGSTGGVDYFTLTINPTTGEVTLALLDNVWHGDTTNADDSVALTLGQGVLTLVQTVTDADGDSASAAVDLGANGVFRFEDDGPSVTINAVADGGITLTTQDAQTIGSASDTATGSFAAAFLAAAVPSYGADGPGTTTVSDYSLSVTDSNSGLTSNGLAITLTKVGSDIVGSTTAGEVFRISVASNGTVTLTQSAELDHL
;
A
#
# COMPACT_ATOMS: atom_id res chain seq x y z
N THR A 1 -2.68 66.35 -11.47
CA THR A 1 -2.66 66.99 -12.81
C THR A 1 -1.76 66.13 -13.68
N THR A 2 -2.12 65.85 -14.93
CA THR A 2 -1.53 64.72 -15.70
C THR A 2 -0.44 65.14 -16.68
N ASN A 3 0.17 66.30 -16.48
CA ASN A 3 1.24 66.76 -17.36
C ASN A 3 2.48 66.99 -16.51
N ALA A 4 3.37 65.99 -16.50
CA ALA A 4 4.66 65.99 -15.80
C ALA A 4 5.64 67.06 -16.32
N ASP A 5 5.27 67.76 -17.40
CA ASP A 5 5.99 68.90 -17.96
C ASP A 5 5.05 70.12 -17.95
N ASP A 6 4.75 70.69 -16.77
CA ASP A 6 4.08 72.00 -16.70
C ASP A 6 5.12 73.14 -16.80
N SER A 7 4.67 74.36 -17.13
CA SER A 7 5.59 75.50 -17.30
C SER A 7 5.05 76.78 -16.69
N VAL A 8 5.83 77.34 -15.77
CA VAL A 8 5.49 78.58 -15.06
C VAL A 8 6.18 79.76 -15.73
N ALA A 9 5.41 80.79 -16.07
CA ALA A 9 5.95 82.03 -16.61
C ALA A 9 6.29 83.03 -15.50
N LEU A 10 7.48 83.62 -15.55
CA LEU A 10 7.81 84.76 -14.69
C LEU A 10 6.93 85.95 -15.08
N THR A 11 6.00 86.31 -14.20
CA THR A 11 5.13 87.48 -14.39
C THR A 11 5.51 88.55 -13.39
N LEU A 12 6.05 89.66 -13.87
CA LEU A 12 6.40 90.83 -13.06
C LEU A 12 5.48 91.99 -13.39
N GLY A 13 5.33 92.94 -12.45
CA GLY A 13 4.64 94.20 -12.72
C GLY A 13 5.34 94.98 -13.84
N GLN A 14 4.57 95.80 -14.58
CA GLN A 14 5.14 96.59 -15.68
C GLN A 14 6.30 97.49 -15.22
N GLY A 15 7.35 97.56 -16.02
CA GLY A 15 8.54 98.38 -15.80
C GLY A 15 9.52 97.84 -14.76
N VAL A 16 9.22 96.71 -14.11
CA VAL A 16 10.10 96.10 -13.07
C VAL A 16 11.37 95.51 -13.68
N LEU A 17 11.28 94.91 -14.86
CA LEU A 17 12.42 94.37 -15.60
C LEU A 17 12.35 94.84 -17.06
N THR A 18 13.24 95.78 -17.42
CA THR A 18 13.30 96.32 -18.77
C THR A 18 14.68 96.13 -19.38
N LEU A 19 14.71 95.80 -20.67
CA LEU A 19 15.94 95.83 -21.45
C LEU A 19 16.08 97.21 -22.06
N VAL A 20 17.09 97.96 -21.60
CA VAL A 20 17.35 99.32 -22.08
C VAL A 20 18.50 99.29 -23.08
N GLN A 21 18.22 99.71 -24.31
CA GLN A 21 19.24 100.00 -25.29
C GLN A 21 19.57 101.49 -25.22
N THR A 22 20.84 101.82 -25.03
CA THR A 22 21.35 103.20 -25.14
C THR A 22 22.28 103.28 -26.33
N VAL A 23 22.03 104.25 -27.19
CA VAL A 23 22.92 104.61 -28.30
C VAL A 23 23.55 105.94 -27.97
N THR A 24 24.88 105.99 -28.04
CA THR A 24 25.68 107.19 -27.83
C THR A 24 26.40 107.52 -29.14
N ASP A 25 26.32 108.77 -29.58
CA ASP A 25 27.05 109.23 -30.76
C ASP A 25 28.49 109.63 -30.44
N ALA A 26 29.20 110.18 -31.43
CA ALA A 26 30.65 110.36 -31.37
C ALA A 26 31.09 111.54 -30.48
N ASP A 27 30.22 112.52 -30.25
CA ASP A 27 30.46 113.65 -29.34
C ASP A 27 29.88 113.43 -27.93
N GLY A 28 29.15 112.34 -27.72
CA GLY A 28 28.82 111.80 -26.40
C GLY A 28 27.37 111.98 -25.98
N ASP A 29 26.50 112.47 -26.85
CA ASP A 29 25.06 112.53 -26.61
C ASP A 29 24.46 111.12 -26.67
N SER A 30 23.47 110.86 -25.81
CA SER A 30 22.87 109.52 -25.70
C SER A 30 21.35 109.55 -25.67
N ALA A 31 20.74 108.56 -26.32
CA ALA A 31 19.30 108.30 -26.29
C ALA A 31 19.06 106.84 -25.92
N SER A 32 18.01 106.59 -25.13
CA SER A 32 17.67 105.26 -24.64
C SER A 32 16.22 104.89 -24.93
N ALA A 33 15.99 103.62 -25.25
CA ALA A 33 14.66 103.00 -25.35
C ALA A 33 14.62 101.71 -24.52
N ALA A 34 13.45 101.40 -23.94
CA ALA A 34 13.27 100.26 -23.05
C ALA A 34 12.16 99.33 -23.56
N VAL A 35 12.39 98.02 -23.50
CA VAL A 35 11.36 96.98 -23.71
C VAL A 35 11.12 96.27 -22.38
N ASP A 36 9.85 96.12 -22.00
CA ASP A 36 9.46 95.37 -20.80
C ASP A 36 9.56 93.87 -21.04
N LEU A 37 10.45 93.21 -20.30
CA LEU A 37 10.67 91.77 -20.37
C LEU A 37 9.86 91.01 -19.29
N GLY A 38 9.31 91.71 -18.30
CA GLY A 38 8.61 91.12 -17.17
C GLY A 38 7.10 90.92 -17.38
N ALA A 39 6.47 91.72 -18.25
CA ALA A 39 5.01 91.72 -18.43
C ALA A 39 4.47 90.68 -19.44
N ASN A 40 5.33 90.07 -20.26
CA ASN A 40 4.92 89.23 -21.41
C ASN A 40 5.30 87.75 -21.30
N GLY A 41 5.65 87.26 -20.10
CA GLY A 41 6.00 85.84 -19.89
C GLY A 41 7.21 85.39 -20.72
N VAL A 42 8.14 86.31 -20.98
CA VAL A 42 9.35 86.08 -21.80
C VAL A 42 10.26 85.01 -21.19
N PHE A 43 10.26 84.91 -19.86
CA PHE A 43 10.98 83.88 -19.11
C PHE A 43 9.98 82.81 -18.65
N ARG A 44 10.25 81.55 -19.01
CA ARG A 44 9.50 80.37 -18.57
C ARG A 44 10.45 79.43 -17.85
N PHE A 45 9.93 78.76 -16.84
CA PHE A 45 10.58 77.66 -16.14
C PHE A 45 9.77 76.42 -16.44
N GLU A 46 10.43 75.41 -16.99
CA GLU A 46 9.85 74.09 -17.25
C GLU A 46 10.07 73.24 -16.01
N ASP A 47 9.04 72.47 -15.69
CA ASP A 47 9.04 71.47 -14.64
C ASP A 47 9.57 70.14 -15.19
N ASP A 48 10.45 69.47 -14.45
CA ASP A 48 10.96 68.14 -14.80
C ASP A 48 10.34 67.09 -13.86
N GLY A 49 9.14 66.62 -14.20
CA GLY A 49 8.40 65.67 -13.37
C GLY A 49 9.11 64.31 -13.18
N PRO A 50 8.52 63.44 -12.36
CA PRO A 50 9.18 62.23 -11.93
C PRO A 50 9.25 61.21 -13.08
N ARG A 51 10.22 60.31 -13.02
CA ARG A 51 10.36 59.21 -13.97
C ARG A 51 10.21 57.88 -13.26
N ALA A 52 9.26 57.07 -13.73
CA ALA A 52 9.16 55.66 -13.39
C ALA A 52 9.62 54.82 -14.58
N GLY A 53 10.46 53.82 -14.33
CA GLY A 53 10.97 52.93 -15.36
C GLY A 53 11.36 51.59 -14.76
N LEU A 54 11.48 50.58 -15.61
CA LEU A 54 11.98 49.27 -15.22
C LEU A 54 13.50 49.29 -15.09
N ALA A 55 14.03 48.53 -14.16
CA ALA A 55 15.46 48.30 -14.03
C ALA A 55 15.98 47.49 -15.24
N VAL A 56 17.21 47.79 -15.67
CA VAL A 56 17.85 47.11 -16.81
C VAL A 56 18.25 45.68 -16.46
N GLU A 57 18.66 45.46 -15.21
CA GLU A 57 18.94 44.16 -14.63
C GLU A 57 18.13 44.05 -13.33
N ALA A 58 17.20 43.10 -13.29
CA ALA A 58 16.35 42.87 -12.14
C ALA A 58 16.38 41.37 -11.76
N PRO A 59 16.26 41.03 -10.46
CA PRO A 59 16.15 39.63 -10.05
C PRO A 59 14.88 39.01 -10.62
N SER A 60 14.90 37.70 -10.90
CA SER A 60 13.68 36.96 -11.26
C SER A 60 12.70 36.99 -10.09
N LEU A 61 11.42 37.20 -10.40
CA LEU A 61 10.33 37.09 -9.43
C LEU A 61 9.81 35.64 -9.42
N GLY A 62 9.55 35.12 -8.23
CA GLY A 62 8.99 33.79 -8.03
C GLY A 62 8.52 33.60 -6.59
N ALA A 63 7.35 32.99 -6.43
CA ALA A 63 6.80 32.55 -5.15
C ALA A 63 6.06 31.22 -5.37
N SER A 64 6.46 30.19 -4.63
CA SER A 64 5.83 28.87 -4.66
C SER A 64 5.22 28.57 -3.31
N VAL A 65 3.99 28.09 -3.32
CA VAL A 65 3.31 27.44 -2.19
C VAL A 65 3.24 25.94 -2.46
N ASP A 66 2.96 25.17 -1.42
CA ASP A 66 2.97 23.70 -1.46
C ASP A 66 1.77 23.21 -0.65
N GLU A 67 1.01 22.31 -1.26
CA GLU A 67 -0.28 21.81 -0.78
C GLU A 67 -0.20 20.78 0.33
N SER A 68 1.02 20.32 0.69
CA SER A 68 1.32 19.35 1.76
C SER A 68 1.04 19.86 3.19
N LEU A 69 0.14 20.84 3.31
CA LEU A 69 -0.35 21.43 4.53
C LEU A 69 -1.33 20.49 5.22
N VAL A 70 -1.02 20.15 6.47
CA VAL A 70 -1.93 19.37 7.35
C VAL A 70 -3.34 19.97 7.42
N SER A 71 -3.46 21.31 7.33
CA SER A 71 -4.77 21.99 7.34
C SER A 71 -5.63 21.72 6.10
N LEU A 72 -5.01 21.35 4.98
CA LEU A 72 -5.66 21.01 3.72
C LEU A 72 -5.76 19.49 3.50
N GLY A 73 -5.48 18.70 4.54
CA GLY A 73 -5.43 17.24 4.44
C GLY A 73 -4.10 16.70 3.93
N GLY A 74 -3.10 17.58 3.75
CA GLY A 74 -1.89 17.20 3.06
C GLY A 74 -0.98 16.23 3.81
N VAL A 75 -0.15 15.49 3.07
CA VAL A 75 0.56 14.29 3.53
C VAL A 75 2.08 14.39 3.50
N GLY A 76 2.66 15.57 3.48
CA GLY A 76 4.12 15.75 3.53
C GLY A 76 4.64 16.33 4.84
N SER A 77 5.83 16.93 4.76
CA SER A 77 6.39 17.80 5.83
C SER A 77 6.94 19.12 5.30
N ASP A 78 6.68 19.38 4.03
CA ASP A 78 7.18 20.44 3.15
C ASP A 78 6.13 21.52 2.86
N GLY A 79 4.86 21.30 3.24
CA GLY A 79 3.76 22.23 2.98
C GLY A 79 4.08 23.70 3.30
N VAL A 80 3.77 24.58 2.33
CA VAL A 80 4.06 26.02 2.38
C VAL A 80 2.78 26.82 2.19
N ALA A 81 2.21 27.32 3.29
CA ALA A 81 0.94 28.07 3.27
C ALA A 81 1.04 29.46 2.64
N SER A 82 2.25 30.05 2.62
CA SER A 82 2.45 31.36 2.02
C SER A 82 3.87 31.57 1.56
N ALA A 83 4.02 32.25 0.42
CA ALA A 83 5.30 32.70 -0.12
C ALA A 83 5.21 34.16 -0.53
N THR A 84 6.35 34.87 -0.54
CA THR A 84 6.36 36.30 -0.86
C THR A 84 7.35 36.66 -1.96
N LEU A 85 6.92 37.58 -2.82
CA LEU A 85 7.84 38.41 -3.57
C LEU A 85 8.32 39.49 -2.61
N SER A 86 9.53 39.31 -2.08
CA SER A 86 10.07 40.23 -1.07
C SER A 86 10.09 41.68 -1.55
N ALA A 87 9.88 42.61 -0.63
CA ALA A 87 9.93 44.04 -0.92
C ALA A 87 11.22 44.45 -1.68
N ALA A 88 12.36 43.86 -1.32
CA ALA A 88 13.64 44.13 -1.98
C ALA A 88 13.64 43.66 -3.45
N ASN A 89 13.14 42.46 -3.74
CA ASN A 89 13.08 41.94 -5.12
C ASN A 89 12.09 42.73 -5.97
N VAL A 90 10.96 43.14 -5.39
CA VAL A 90 9.97 44.01 -6.03
C VAL A 90 10.57 45.38 -6.34
N GLN A 91 11.17 46.05 -5.35
CA GLN A 91 11.78 47.36 -5.54
C GLN A 91 12.90 47.34 -6.58
N ALA A 92 13.69 46.26 -6.62
CA ALA A 92 14.75 46.06 -7.61
C ALA A 92 14.25 45.91 -9.06
N GLN A 93 12.94 45.71 -9.29
CA GLN A 93 12.38 45.71 -10.65
C GLN A 93 12.31 47.11 -11.26
N PHE A 94 12.42 48.16 -10.45
CA PHE A 94 12.16 49.53 -10.86
C PHE A 94 13.39 50.42 -10.68
N ASN A 95 13.45 51.50 -11.45
CA ASN A 95 14.48 52.55 -11.35
C ASN A 95 13.82 53.94 -11.27
N PRO A 96 13.23 54.29 -10.11
CA PRO A 96 12.48 55.54 -9.94
C PRO A 96 13.40 56.76 -9.79
N ALA A 97 12.95 57.91 -10.28
CA ALA A 97 13.56 59.22 -10.04
C ALA A 97 12.49 60.30 -9.81
N PHE A 98 12.74 61.23 -8.90
CA PHE A 98 11.77 62.25 -8.46
C PHE A 98 11.92 63.62 -9.15
N GLY A 99 12.75 63.77 -10.19
CA GLY A 99 12.99 65.09 -10.78
C GLY A 99 13.77 66.05 -9.87
N ALA A 100 13.79 67.35 -10.21
CA ALA A 100 14.51 68.37 -9.45
C ALA A 100 13.78 68.80 -8.16
N ASP A 101 12.46 68.62 -8.07
CA ASP A 101 11.63 69.04 -6.93
C ASP A 101 11.85 68.19 -5.68
N GLY A 102 12.54 67.05 -5.84
CA GLY A 102 12.98 66.21 -4.76
C GLY A 102 11.93 65.17 -4.35
N ALA A 103 12.28 64.37 -3.35
CA ALA A 103 11.52 63.18 -3.02
C ALA A 103 10.11 63.48 -2.47
N GLY A 104 9.10 62.88 -3.10
CA GLY A 104 7.75 62.77 -2.56
C GLY A 104 7.49 61.38 -1.98
N SER A 105 6.78 60.53 -2.72
CA SER A 105 6.41 59.17 -2.30
C SER A 105 6.60 58.11 -3.39
N ILE A 106 6.80 56.86 -2.99
CA ILE A 106 6.71 55.70 -3.87
C ILE A 106 5.62 54.79 -3.32
N GLY A 107 4.66 54.44 -4.17
CA GLY A 107 3.59 53.51 -3.86
C GLY A 107 3.59 52.32 -4.81
N TYR A 108 3.01 51.21 -4.35
CA TYR A 108 2.85 49.98 -5.12
C TYR A 108 1.41 49.53 -5.13
N SER A 109 0.98 48.92 -6.24
CA SER A 109 -0.33 48.29 -6.35
C SER A 109 -0.27 47.10 -7.30
N LEU A 110 -1.19 46.15 -7.12
CA LEU A 110 -1.50 45.16 -8.13
C LEU A 110 -2.62 45.73 -9.00
N ALA A 111 -2.55 45.47 -10.30
CA ALA A 111 -3.60 45.81 -11.24
C ALA A 111 -3.99 44.57 -12.05
N LEU A 112 -5.21 44.11 -11.84
CA LEU A 112 -5.87 43.05 -12.59
C LEU A 112 -6.83 43.67 -13.63
N THR A 113 -6.60 43.37 -14.90
CA THR A 113 -7.47 43.86 -15.99
C THR A 113 -8.65 42.92 -16.19
N GLY A 114 -9.82 43.30 -15.66
CA GLY A 114 -11.09 42.59 -15.85
C GLY A 114 -11.71 42.07 -14.56
N SER A 115 -12.83 41.36 -14.70
CA SER A 115 -13.52 40.68 -13.59
C SER A 115 -13.70 39.21 -13.95
N ASN A 116 -13.60 38.31 -12.98
CA ASN A 116 -13.62 36.86 -13.19
C ASN A 116 -12.59 36.42 -14.24
N VAL A 117 -11.36 36.92 -14.09
CA VAL A 117 -10.27 36.61 -15.03
C VAL A 117 -9.86 35.15 -14.83
N ALA A 118 -9.88 34.33 -15.88
CA ALA A 118 -9.46 32.93 -15.77
C ALA A 118 -8.00 32.85 -15.31
N SER A 119 -7.73 32.12 -14.23
CA SER A 119 -6.37 31.96 -13.67
C SER A 119 -5.51 30.98 -14.48
N GLY A 120 -6.15 30.09 -15.24
CA GLY A 120 -5.50 28.90 -15.81
C GLY A 120 -5.43 27.72 -14.84
N LEU A 121 -5.87 27.90 -13.60
CA LEU A 121 -5.94 26.89 -12.54
C LEU A 121 -7.38 26.41 -12.36
N TYR A 122 -7.54 25.21 -11.82
CA TYR A 122 -8.82 24.55 -11.60
C TYR A 122 -8.91 24.03 -10.17
N ALA A 123 -10.12 23.94 -9.66
CA ALA A 123 -10.41 23.22 -8.43
C ALA A 123 -10.26 21.71 -8.65
N VAL A 124 -10.00 20.96 -7.57
CA VAL A 124 -10.13 19.50 -7.56
C VAL A 124 -11.61 19.10 -7.47
N ASP A 125 -12.04 18.13 -8.28
CA ASP A 125 -13.36 17.50 -8.27
C ASP A 125 -13.22 15.98 -8.34
N PRO A 126 -13.30 15.27 -7.21
CA PRO A 126 -13.19 13.80 -7.16
C PRO A 126 -14.29 13.06 -7.96
N ALA A 127 -15.36 13.74 -8.38
CA ALA A 127 -16.39 13.15 -9.22
C ALA A 127 -16.07 13.26 -10.72
N ALA A 128 -15.10 14.08 -11.12
CA ALA A 128 -14.63 14.21 -12.49
C ALA A 128 -13.71 13.03 -12.86
N ALA A 129 -13.71 12.63 -14.13
CA ALA A 129 -12.95 11.46 -14.59
C ALA A 129 -11.42 11.61 -14.48
N ASN A 130 -10.94 12.85 -14.42
CA ASN A 130 -9.54 13.23 -14.28
C ASN A 130 -9.33 14.18 -13.09
N GLY A 131 -10.26 14.20 -12.14
CA GLY A 131 -10.26 15.12 -10.99
C GLY A 131 -10.40 16.60 -11.30
N GLN A 132 -10.52 17.00 -12.56
CA GLN A 132 -10.56 18.42 -12.90
C GLN A 132 -11.94 19.02 -12.63
N GLY A 133 -11.98 19.95 -11.68
CA GLY A 133 -13.17 20.69 -11.30
C GLY A 133 -13.38 22.00 -12.05
N ALA A 134 -14.06 22.93 -11.39
CA ALA A 134 -14.39 24.23 -11.97
C ALA A 134 -13.14 25.12 -12.13
N ALA A 135 -13.10 25.93 -13.19
CA ALA A 135 -12.05 26.91 -13.38
C ALA A 135 -12.04 27.93 -12.23
N ILE A 136 -10.85 28.21 -11.71
CA ILE A 136 -10.62 29.25 -10.71
C ILE A 136 -10.54 30.59 -11.44
N VAL A 137 -11.25 31.60 -10.93
CA VAL A 137 -11.25 32.95 -11.51
C VAL A 137 -10.74 33.98 -10.52
N LEU A 138 -10.04 34.99 -11.03
CA LEU A 138 -9.45 36.05 -10.24
C LEU A 138 -10.38 37.26 -10.19
N ASN A 139 -10.53 37.81 -8.98
CA ASN A 139 -11.21 39.07 -8.73
C ASN A 139 -10.38 39.93 -7.78
N GLN A 140 -10.28 41.23 -8.08
CA GLN A 140 -9.51 42.17 -7.27
C GLN A 140 -10.43 43.05 -6.41
N VAL A 141 -10.12 43.17 -5.12
CA VAL A 141 -10.73 44.12 -4.19
C VAL A 141 -9.61 44.86 -3.45
N GLY A 142 -9.42 46.13 -3.82
CA GLY A 142 -8.33 46.95 -3.27
C GLY A 142 -6.96 46.32 -3.58
N ASN A 143 -6.21 45.99 -2.54
CA ASN A 143 -4.85 45.44 -2.64
C ASN A 143 -4.80 43.91 -2.62
N VAL A 144 -5.95 43.25 -2.68
CA VAL A 144 -6.07 41.79 -2.65
C VAL A 144 -6.68 41.30 -3.94
N ILE A 145 -6.04 40.31 -4.56
CA ILE A 145 -6.62 39.52 -5.63
C ILE A 145 -6.93 38.14 -5.06
N THR A 146 -8.17 37.70 -5.22
CA THR A 146 -8.61 36.38 -4.76
C THR A 146 -8.88 35.49 -5.96
N GLY A 147 -8.29 34.30 -5.97
CA GLY A 147 -8.65 33.21 -6.88
C GLY A 147 -9.74 32.37 -6.24
N SER A 148 -10.93 32.36 -6.83
CA SER A 148 -12.08 31.64 -6.27
C SER A 148 -12.95 30.99 -7.34
N THR A 149 -13.66 29.94 -6.93
CA THR A 149 -14.73 29.31 -7.72
C THR A 149 -15.74 28.66 -6.80
N GLY A 150 -17.01 28.59 -7.20
CA GLY A 150 -18.07 27.98 -6.37
C GLY A 150 -18.31 28.64 -5.00
N GLY A 151 -17.75 29.83 -4.73
CA GLY A 151 -17.79 30.48 -3.42
C GLY A 151 -16.67 30.06 -2.45
N VAL A 152 -15.69 29.30 -2.94
CA VAL A 152 -14.49 28.88 -2.22
C VAL A 152 -13.29 29.68 -2.73
N ASP A 153 -12.49 30.19 -1.80
CA ASP A 153 -11.24 30.92 -2.10
C ASP A 153 -10.07 29.92 -2.04
N TYR A 154 -9.32 29.81 -3.13
CA TYR A 154 -8.20 28.85 -3.27
C TYR A 154 -6.86 29.49 -2.92
N PHE A 155 -6.70 30.77 -3.28
CA PHE A 155 -5.51 31.53 -2.92
C PHE A 155 -5.78 33.03 -2.97
N THR A 156 -4.87 33.79 -2.37
CA THR A 156 -4.86 35.25 -2.47
C THR A 156 -3.48 35.78 -2.84
N LEU A 157 -3.47 36.88 -3.60
CA LEU A 157 -2.29 37.72 -3.81
C LEU A 157 -2.55 39.06 -3.12
N THR A 158 -1.78 39.36 -2.07
CA THR A 158 -1.93 40.59 -1.30
C THR A 158 -0.69 41.45 -1.44
N ILE A 159 -0.85 42.73 -1.80
CA ILE A 159 0.27 43.67 -1.88
C ILE A 159 0.28 44.66 -0.72
N ASN A 160 1.46 44.90 -0.14
CA ASN A 160 1.69 46.03 0.74
C ASN A 160 1.95 47.30 -0.09
N PRO A 161 1.08 48.31 -0.03
CA PRO A 161 1.18 49.48 -0.92
C PRO A 161 2.38 50.37 -0.64
N THR A 162 3.02 50.23 0.53
CA THR A 162 4.19 51.03 0.93
C THR A 162 5.49 50.32 0.57
N THR A 163 5.58 49.01 0.79
CA THR A 163 6.84 48.26 0.58
C THR A 163 6.91 47.57 -0.78
N GLY A 164 5.76 47.31 -1.40
CA GLY A 164 5.63 46.54 -2.64
C GLY A 164 5.68 45.03 -2.44
N GLU A 165 5.88 44.53 -1.21
CA GLU A 165 5.85 43.08 -0.95
C GLU A 165 4.52 42.48 -1.38
N VAL A 166 4.58 41.40 -2.15
CA VAL A 166 3.41 40.63 -2.60
C VAL A 166 3.42 39.27 -1.93
N THR A 167 2.36 38.93 -1.22
CA THR A 167 2.18 37.63 -0.56
C THR A 167 1.20 36.79 -1.36
N LEU A 168 1.65 35.60 -1.79
CA LEU A 168 0.80 34.49 -2.19
C LEU A 168 0.45 33.70 -0.93
N ALA A 169 -0.83 33.53 -0.65
CA ALA A 169 -1.32 32.65 0.40
C ALA A 169 -2.22 31.57 -0.21
N LEU A 170 -1.88 30.32 0.06
CA LEU A 170 -2.67 29.14 -0.29
C LEU A 170 -3.78 28.94 0.74
N LEU A 171 -4.99 28.65 0.27
CA LEU A 171 -6.19 28.53 1.11
C LEU A 171 -6.96 27.23 0.84
N ASP A 172 -6.86 26.68 -0.36
CA ASP A 172 -7.46 25.42 -0.78
C ASP A 172 -6.67 24.84 -1.97
N ASN A 173 -6.83 23.54 -2.22
CA ASN A 173 -6.00 22.74 -3.15
C ASN A 173 -6.36 23.02 -4.61
N VAL A 174 -5.36 23.08 -5.47
CA VAL A 174 -5.54 23.28 -6.91
C VAL A 174 -5.27 21.98 -7.66
N TRP A 175 -6.09 21.73 -8.69
CA TRP A 175 -5.97 20.52 -9.49
C TRP A 175 -4.66 20.47 -10.28
N HIS A 176 -4.00 19.31 -10.19
CA HIS A 176 -2.82 18.97 -10.97
C HIS A 176 -3.16 17.97 -12.08
N GLY A 177 -2.45 18.10 -13.20
CA GLY A 177 -2.75 17.35 -14.42
C GLY A 177 -1.74 16.25 -14.76
N ASP A 178 -0.59 16.25 -14.08
CA ASP A 178 0.50 15.32 -14.34
C ASP A 178 0.47 14.14 -13.37
N THR A 179 -0.42 13.17 -13.65
CA THR A 179 -0.60 11.96 -12.85
C THR A 179 0.63 11.02 -12.81
N THR A 180 1.78 11.44 -13.34
CA THR A 180 3.04 10.69 -13.32
C THR A 180 4.02 11.22 -12.28
N ASN A 181 3.70 12.35 -11.64
CA ASN A 181 4.49 12.97 -10.61
C ASN A 181 3.58 13.58 -9.52
N ALA A 182 3.38 12.84 -8.43
CA ALA A 182 2.57 13.21 -7.27
C ALA A 182 3.07 14.43 -6.43
N ASP A 183 3.95 15.23 -7.01
CA ASP A 183 4.56 16.44 -6.44
C ASP A 183 4.93 17.36 -7.64
N ASP A 184 4.01 17.53 -8.60
CA ASP A 184 4.20 18.43 -9.74
C ASP A 184 3.83 19.88 -9.42
N SER A 185 4.04 20.76 -10.40
CA SER A 185 3.98 22.20 -10.19
C SER A 185 3.14 22.86 -11.27
N VAL A 186 2.05 23.50 -10.88
CA VAL A 186 1.24 24.34 -11.77
C VAL A 186 1.46 25.81 -11.47
N ALA A 187 1.40 26.63 -12.53
CA ALA A 187 1.65 28.06 -12.45
C ALA A 187 0.40 28.86 -12.79
N LEU A 188 0.16 29.94 -12.03
CA LEU A 188 -0.79 30.97 -12.42
C LEU A 188 -0.34 31.57 -13.77
N THR A 189 -1.14 31.37 -14.81
CA THR A 189 -0.78 31.76 -16.17
C THR A 189 -1.88 32.59 -16.81
N LEU A 190 -1.57 33.87 -17.04
CA LEU A 190 -2.49 34.86 -17.59
C LEU A 190 -1.94 35.43 -18.89
N GLY A 191 -2.81 36.07 -19.67
CA GLY A 191 -2.38 36.84 -20.83
C GLY A 191 -1.45 38.01 -20.44
N GLN A 192 -0.59 38.44 -21.37
CA GLN A 192 0.31 39.56 -21.13
C GLN A 192 -0.45 40.82 -20.70
N GLY A 193 0.07 41.50 -19.67
CA GLY A 193 -0.46 42.74 -19.10
C GLY A 193 -1.76 42.57 -18.31
N VAL A 194 -2.27 41.36 -18.13
CA VAL A 194 -3.53 41.12 -17.40
C VAL A 194 -3.35 41.31 -15.90
N LEU A 195 -2.26 40.80 -15.33
CA LEU A 195 -1.88 41.01 -13.93
C LEU A 195 -0.53 41.72 -13.88
N THR A 196 -0.51 42.95 -13.39
CA THR A 196 0.70 43.74 -13.29
C THR A 196 0.94 44.26 -11.88
N LEU A 197 2.22 44.35 -11.52
CA LEU A 197 2.72 45.09 -10.37
C LEU A 197 3.08 46.50 -10.81
N VAL A 198 2.37 47.50 -10.31
CA VAL A 198 2.53 48.90 -10.70
C VAL A 198 3.24 49.65 -9.58
N GLN A 199 4.37 50.27 -9.89
CA GLN A 199 5.00 51.30 -9.06
C GLN A 199 4.51 52.66 -9.52
N THR A 200 4.16 53.53 -8.57
CA THR A 200 3.88 54.96 -8.81
C THR A 200 4.86 55.79 -8.00
N VAL A 201 5.56 56.70 -8.67
CA VAL A 201 6.48 57.66 -8.09
C VAL A 201 5.81 59.03 -8.12
N THR A 202 5.81 59.73 -6.99
CA THR A 202 5.32 61.09 -6.86
C THR A 202 6.42 61.96 -6.27
N ASP A 203 6.71 63.11 -6.83
CA ASP A 203 7.68 64.08 -6.31
C ASP A 203 7.05 65.00 -5.24
N ALA A 204 7.77 66.06 -4.87
CA ALA A 204 7.41 66.91 -3.75
C ALA A 204 6.25 67.88 -4.04
N ASP A 205 6.02 68.25 -5.30
CA ASP A 205 4.96 69.17 -5.71
C ASP A 205 3.73 68.46 -6.29
N GLY A 206 3.85 67.16 -6.55
CA GLY A 206 2.72 66.22 -6.66
C GLY A 206 2.52 65.62 -8.04
N ASP A 207 3.48 65.79 -8.94
CA ASP A 207 3.51 65.12 -10.22
C ASP A 207 3.80 63.63 -10.04
N SER A 208 3.38 62.81 -11.00
CA SER A 208 3.47 61.35 -10.85
C SER A 208 3.75 60.61 -12.15
N ALA A 209 4.52 59.53 -12.03
CA ALA A 209 4.84 58.61 -13.10
C ALA A 209 4.71 57.16 -12.61
N SER A 210 4.34 56.26 -13.50
CA SER A 210 4.17 54.84 -13.17
C SER A 210 4.90 53.91 -14.13
N ALA A 211 5.37 52.79 -13.62
CA ALA A 211 5.93 51.68 -14.38
C ALA A 211 5.31 50.37 -13.89
N ALA A 212 5.21 49.38 -14.77
CA ALA A 212 4.52 48.13 -14.48
C ALA A 212 5.37 46.91 -14.88
N VAL A 213 5.33 45.87 -14.06
CA VAL A 213 5.92 44.54 -14.31
C VAL A 213 4.78 43.54 -14.45
N ASP A 214 4.84 42.70 -15.50
CA ASP A 214 3.88 41.61 -15.69
C ASP A 214 4.18 40.45 -14.74
N LEU A 215 3.21 40.09 -13.88
CA LEU A 215 3.31 38.95 -12.98
C LEU A 215 2.54 37.71 -13.48
N GLY A 216 1.66 37.87 -14.47
CA GLY A 216 0.77 36.83 -14.95
C GLY A 216 1.33 35.98 -16.09
N ALA A 217 2.21 36.55 -16.93
CA ALA A 217 2.69 35.86 -18.13
C ALA A 217 3.86 34.88 -17.93
N ASN A 218 4.57 34.96 -16.79
CA ASN A 218 5.85 34.27 -16.58
C ASN A 218 5.80 33.17 -15.50
N GLY A 219 4.61 32.77 -15.04
CA GLY A 219 4.46 31.75 -13.99
C GLY A 219 5.16 32.14 -12.69
N VAL A 220 5.01 33.41 -12.28
CA VAL A 220 5.63 33.98 -11.07
C VAL A 220 5.10 33.31 -9.81
N PHE A 221 3.83 32.89 -9.83
CA PHE A 221 3.17 32.22 -8.71
C PHE A 221 2.91 30.77 -9.08
N ARG A 222 3.40 29.85 -8.24
CA ARG A 222 3.34 28.41 -8.44
C ARG A 222 2.75 27.70 -7.23
N PHE A 223 2.14 26.56 -7.50
CA PHE A 223 1.49 25.66 -6.56
C PHE A 223 2.13 24.30 -6.79
N GLU A 224 2.78 23.77 -5.77
CA GLU A 224 3.32 22.41 -5.77
C GLU A 224 2.26 21.47 -5.18
N ASP A 225 2.10 20.33 -5.84
CA ASP A 225 1.13 19.30 -5.53
C ASP A 225 1.42 18.58 -4.20
N ASP A 226 0.40 17.91 -3.65
CA ASP A 226 0.55 16.94 -2.58
C ASP A 226 -0.25 15.69 -2.91
N GLY A 227 0.33 14.85 -3.75
CA GLY A 227 -0.28 13.60 -4.17
C GLY A 227 -0.23 12.49 -3.10
N PRO A 228 -0.54 11.24 -3.46
CA PRO A 228 -0.88 10.21 -2.50
C PRO A 228 0.38 9.53 -1.97
N ARG A 229 0.29 9.00 -0.75
CA ARG A 229 1.36 8.20 -0.14
C ARG A 229 0.86 6.80 0.22
N ALA A 230 1.59 5.80 -0.26
CA ALA A 230 1.40 4.41 0.14
C ALA A 230 2.56 3.96 1.05
N GLY A 231 2.23 3.33 2.17
CA GLY A 231 3.22 2.83 3.12
C GLY A 231 2.70 1.61 3.88
N LEU A 232 3.62 0.88 4.49
CA LEU A 232 3.26 -0.19 5.41
C LEU A 232 2.89 0.36 6.79
N ALA A 233 1.95 -0.29 7.46
CA ALA A 233 1.64 -0.01 8.84
C ALA A 233 2.83 -0.36 9.75
N VAL A 234 3.05 0.42 10.81
CA VAL A 234 4.14 0.20 11.77
C VAL A 234 3.90 -1.08 12.58
N GLU A 235 2.64 -1.35 12.92
CA GLU A 235 2.17 -2.58 13.54
C GLU A 235 1.05 -3.15 12.68
N ALA A 236 1.19 -4.40 12.26
CA ALA A 236 0.24 -5.09 11.41
C ALA A 236 -0.04 -6.51 11.95
N PRO A 237 -1.26 -7.05 11.78
CA PRO A 237 -1.55 -8.42 12.18
C PRO A 237 -0.75 -9.42 11.33
N SER A 238 -0.38 -10.55 11.91
CA SER A 238 0.21 -11.66 11.14
C SER A 238 -0.78 -12.17 10.09
N LEU A 239 -0.32 -12.37 8.87
CA LEU A 239 -1.09 -12.99 7.81
C LEU A 239 -0.89 -14.52 7.84
N GLY A 240 -1.98 -15.27 7.64
CA GLY A 240 -1.95 -16.71 7.58
C GLY A 240 -3.27 -17.27 7.04
N ALA A 241 -3.17 -18.27 6.16
CA ALA A 241 -4.29 -19.05 5.66
C ALA A 241 -3.85 -20.52 5.56
N THR A 242 -4.63 -21.41 6.17
CA THR A 242 -4.36 -22.84 6.22
C THR A 242 -5.54 -23.59 5.64
N VAL A 243 -5.26 -24.49 4.70
CA VAL A 243 -6.19 -25.48 4.16
C VAL A 243 -5.81 -26.87 4.66
N ASP A 244 -6.73 -27.81 4.56
CA ASP A 244 -6.59 -29.16 5.09
C ASP A 244 -7.17 -30.14 4.06
N GLU A 245 -6.38 -31.17 3.77
CA GLU A 245 -6.61 -32.14 2.70
C GLU A 245 -7.66 -33.21 3.02
N SER A 246 -8.19 -33.24 4.23
CA SER A 246 -9.23 -34.15 4.76
C SER A 246 -10.61 -33.96 4.10
N LEU A 247 -10.63 -33.52 2.86
CA LEU A 247 -11.78 -33.26 2.02
C LEU A 247 -12.24 -34.55 1.35
N VAL A 248 -13.52 -34.86 1.55
CA VAL A 248 -14.18 -36.00 0.88
C VAL A 248 -14.02 -35.97 -0.65
N SER A 249 -13.97 -34.77 -1.26
CA SER A 249 -13.77 -34.61 -2.71
C SER A 249 -12.39 -35.06 -3.19
N LEU A 250 -11.39 -35.03 -2.32
CA LEU A 250 -10.02 -35.49 -2.58
C LEU A 250 -9.80 -36.92 -2.08
N GLY A 251 -10.87 -37.62 -1.69
CA GLY A 251 -10.76 -38.94 -1.08
C GLY A 251 -10.33 -38.90 0.39
N GLY A 252 -10.31 -37.71 0.99
CA GLY A 252 -9.81 -37.55 2.33
C GLY A 252 -10.74 -38.09 3.42
N VAL A 253 -10.20 -38.31 4.61
CA VAL A 253 -10.91 -38.84 5.78
C VAL A 253 -10.81 -37.91 6.97
N GLY A 254 -11.74 -38.07 7.93
CA GLY A 254 -11.86 -37.12 9.03
C GLY A 254 -13.00 -36.13 8.80
N SER A 255 -12.96 -35.01 9.53
CA SER A 255 -14.05 -34.03 9.55
C SER A 255 -13.59 -32.58 9.63
N ASP A 256 -12.28 -32.38 9.52
CA ASP A 256 -11.49 -31.15 9.63
C ASP A 256 -11.11 -30.57 8.28
N GLY A 257 -11.33 -31.27 7.17
CA GLY A 257 -10.98 -30.80 5.82
C GLY A 257 -11.44 -29.37 5.52
N VAL A 258 -10.51 -28.56 5.02
CA VAL A 258 -10.71 -27.13 4.73
C VAL A 258 -10.37 -26.87 3.26
N ALA A 259 -11.39 -26.73 2.41
CA ALA A 259 -11.21 -26.52 0.97
C ALA A 259 -10.69 -25.13 0.63
N SER A 260 -10.89 -24.16 1.52
CA SER A 260 -10.46 -22.79 1.30
C SER A 260 -10.29 -22.02 2.60
N ALA A 261 -9.28 -21.15 2.62
CA ALA A 261 -9.02 -20.20 3.69
C ALA A 261 -8.66 -18.83 3.11
N THR A 262 -8.88 -17.76 3.88
CA THR A 262 -8.67 -16.40 3.39
C THR A 262 -7.76 -15.59 4.29
N LEU A 263 -6.94 -14.74 3.66
CA LEU A 263 -6.44 -13.54 4.29
C LEU A 263 -7.57 -12.50 4.21
N SER A 264 -8.24 -12.27 5.34
CA SER A 264 -9.40 -11.39 5.37
C SER A 264 -9.07 -9.98 4.88
N ALA A 265 -10.04 -9.33 4.23
CA ALA A 265 -9.90 -7.94 3.77
C ALA A 265 -9.42 -7.00 4.89
N ALA A 266 -9.91 -7.19 6.12
CA ALA A 266 -9.51 -6.39 7.27
C ALA A 266 -8.03 -6.57 7.64
N ASN A 267 -7.53 -7.82 7.66
CA ASN A 267 -6.13 -8.09 7.98
C ASN A 267 -5.17 -7.61 6.87
N VAL A 268 -5.61 -7.71 5.62
CA VAL A 268 -4.88 -7.18 4.46
C VAL A 268 -4.81 -5.66 4.51
N GLN A 269 -5.94 -4.97 4.70
CA GLN A 269 -5.98 -3.51 4.80
C GLN A 269 -5.13 -3.00 5.97
N ALA A 270 -5.13 -3.71 7.10
CA ALA A 270 -4.31 -3.38 8.26
C ALA A 270 -2.80 -3.51 8.05
N GLN A 271 -2.34 -4.09 6.93
CA GLN A 271 -0.91 -4.10 6.60
C GLN A 271 -0.40 -2.73 6.11
N PHE A 272 -1.31 -1.84 5.71
CA PHE A 272 -0.98 -0.60 5.02
C PHE A 272 -1.42 0.63 5.82
N ASN A 273 -0.77 1.75 5.55
CA ASN A 273 -1.12 3.07 6.07
C ASN A 273 -1.18 4.07 4.90
N PRO A 274 -2.23 4.00 4.06
CA PRO A 274 -2.38 4.87 2.90
C PRO A 274 -2.84 6.27 3.29
N ALA A 275 -2.45 7.26 2.49
CA ALA A 275 -2.98 8.62 2.55
C ALA A 275 -3.12 9.16 1.12
N PHE A 276 -4.18 9.94 0.88
CA PHE A 276 -4.51 10.43 -0.46
C PHE A 276 -3.90 11.80 -0.79
N GLY A 277 -3.20 12.44 0.16
CA GLY A 277 -2.76 13.81 -0.08
C GLY A 277 -3.89 14.83 0.04
N ALA A 278 -3.59 16.05 -0.37
CA ALA A 278 -4.46 17.21 -0.23
C ALA A 278 -5.64 17.14 -1.20
N ASP A 279 -5.47 16.56 -2.39
CA ASP A 279 -6.51 16.45 -3.44
C ASP A 279 -7.72 15.61 -3.02
N GLY A 280 -7.53 14.82 -1.98
CA GLY A 280 -8.59 14.07 -1.33
C GLY A 280 -8.80 12.68 -1.94
N ALA A 281 -9.80 11.98 -1.41
CA ALA A 281 -9.91 10.55 -1.65
C ALA A 281 -10.32 10.20 -3.08
N GLY A 282 -9.50 9.39 -3.76
CA GLY A 282 -9.84 8.69 -4.99
C GLY A 282 -10.19 7.22 -4.71
N SER A 283 -9.25 6.31 -4.97
CA SER A 283 -9.44 4.87 -4.83
C SER A 283 -8.27 4.15 -4.17
N ILE A 284 -8.56 3.02 -3.54
CA ILE A 284 -7.54 2.06 -3.09
C ILE A 284 -7.80 0.74 -3.80
N GLY A 285 -6.78 0.24 -4.49
CA GLY A 285 -6.79 -1.04 -5.19
C GLY A 285 -5.76 -2.01 -4.60
N TYR A 286 -6.00 -3.30 -4.84
CA TYR A 286 -5.10 -4.38 -4.41
C TYR A 286 -4.80 -5.33 -5.57
N SER A 287 -3.60 -5.89 -5.59
CA SER A 287 -3.22 -6.94 -6.52
C SER A 287 -2.22 -7.91 -5.89
N LEU A 288 -2.12 -9.11 -6.47
CA LEU A 288 -0.99 -10.01 -6.24
C LEU A 288 0.00 -9.79 -7.37
N ALA A 289 1.29 -9.81 -7.05
CA ALA A 289 2.36 -9.77 -8.04
C ALA A 289 3.30 -10.96 -7.82
N LEU A 290 3.35 -11.84 -8.82
CA LEU A 290 4.27 -12.97 -8.91
C LEU A 290 5.39 -12.62 -9.91
N THR A 291 6.62 -12.59 -9.42
CA THR A 291 7.80 -12.33 -10.27
C THR A 291 8.28 -13.61 -10.93
N GLY A 292 7.97 -13.77 -12.22
CA GLY A 292 8.46 -14.87 -13.05
C GLY A 292 7.35 -15.75 -13.61
N SER A 293 7.75 -16.84 -14.27
CA SER A 293 6.85 -17.88 -14.78
C SER A 293 7.37 -19.24 -14.35
N ASN A 294 6.47 -20.18 -14.09
CA ASN A 294 6.78 -21.49 -13.52
C ASN A 294 7.65 -21.38 -12.25
N VAL A 295 7.26 -20.47 -11.36
CA VAL A 295 7.99 -20.22 -10.11
C VAL A 295 7.83 -21.43 -9.20
N ALA A 296 8.93 -22.04 -8.75
CA ALA A 296 8.85 -23.19 -7.85
C ALA A 296 8.16 -22.80 -6.53
N SER A 297 7.10 -23.51 -6.15
CA SER A 297 6.32 -23.22 -4.93
C SER A 297 7.00 -23.71 -3.65
N GLY A 298 7.93 -24.64 -3.77
CA GLY A 298 8.46 -25.43 -2.66
C GLY A 298 7.60 -26.64 -2.29
N LEU A 299 6.44 -26.80 -2.94
CA LEU A 299 5.50 -27.91 -2.76
C LEU A 299 5.64 -28.91 -3.92
N TYR A 300 5.23 -30.15 -3.68
CA TYR A 300 5.32 -31.26 -4.62
C TYR A 300 3.99 -31.99 -4.71
N ALA A 301 3.71 -32.58 -5.86
CA ALA A 301 2.61 -33.52 -6.02
C ALA A 301 2.90 -34.84 -5.29
N VAL A 302 1.86 -35.62 -5.00
CA VAL A 302 1.99 -37.00 -4.55
C VAL A 302 2.20 -37.93 -5.74
N ASP A 303 3.19 -38.84 -5.63
CA ASP A 303 3.47 -39.91 -6.59
C ASP A 303 3.61 -41.25 -5.85
N PRO A 304 2.56 -42.10 -5.84
CA PRO A 304 2.60 -43.42 -5.21
C PRO A 304 3.64 -44.38 -5.80
N ALA A 305 4.20 -44.10 -6.98
CA ALA A 305 5.27 -44.89 -7.57
C ALA A 305 6.67 -44.47 -7.07
N ALA A 306 6.81 -43.29 -6.47
CA ALA A 306 8.06 -42.82 -5.88
C ALA A 306 8.32 -43.50 -4.53
N ALA A 307 9.59 -43.78 -4.22
CA ALA A 307 9.97 -44.52 -3.00
C ALA A 307 9.58 -43.80 -1.70
N ASN A 308 9.47 -42.47 -1.73
CA ASN A 308 9.06 -41.62 -0.63
C ASN A 308 7.73 -40.90 -0.90
N GLY A 309 6.97 -41.31 -1.92
CA GLY A 309 5.72 -40.66 -2.31
C GLY A 309 5.86 -39.29 -2.98
N GLN A 310 7.07 -38.75 -3.12
CA GLN A 310 7.29 -37.41 -3.66
C GLN A 310 7.25 -37.39 -5.19
N GLY A 311 6.30 -36.65 -5.74
CA GLY A 311 6.11 -36.46 -7.17
C GLY A 311 6.80 -35.22 -7.74
N ALA A 312 6.24 -34.71 -8.83
CA ALA A 312 6.77 -33.54 -9.53
C ALA A 312 6.61 -32.26 -8.70
N ALA A 313 7.56 -31.33 -8.85
CA ALA A 313 7.46 -30.01 -8.22
C ALA A 313 6.25 -29.24 -8.76
N ILE A 314 5.51 -28.60 -7.87
CA ILE A 314 4.41 -27.70 -8.20
C ILE A 314 5.00 -26.32 -8.52
N VAL A 315 4.54 -25.71 -9.62
CA VAL A 315 5.00 -24.39 -10.05
C VAL A 315 3.84 -23.40 -10.11
N LEU A 316 4.14 -22.14 -9.80
CA LEU A 316 3.19 -21.04 -9.78
C LEU A 316 3.21 -20.29 -11.11
N ASN A 317 2.02 -19.98 -11.61
CA ASN A 317 1.81 -19.09 -12.74
C ASN A 317 0.66 -18.13 -12.43
N GLN A 318 0.81 -16.86 -12.80
CA GLN A 318 -0.20 -15.83 -12.57
C GLN A 318 -0.95 -15.48 -13.86
N VAL A 319 -2.28 -15.40 -13.77
CA VAL A 319 -3.15 -14.86 -14.81
C VAL A 319 -4.13 -13.88 -14.17
N GLY A 320 -3.96 -12.59 -14.44
CA GLY A 320 -4.74 -11.54 -13.80
C GLY A 320 -4.60 -11.59 -12.27
N ASN A 321 -5.72 -11.74 -11.57
CA ASN A 321 -5.80 -11.75 -10.11
C ASN A 321 -5.67 -13.15 -9.49
N VAL A 322 -5.37 -14.18 -10.30
CA VAL A 322 -5.29 -15.56 -9.86
C VAL A 322 -3.87 -16.09 -10.08
N ILE A 323 -3.29 -16.68 -9.05
CA ILE A 323 -2.07 -17.47 -9.12
C ILE A 323 -2.46 -18.92 -8.96
N THR A 324 -2.03 -19.78 -9.89
CA THR A 324 -2.34 -21.22 -9.88
C THR A 324 -1.06 -22.00 -9.65
N GLY A 325 -1.05 -22.86 -8.63
CA GLY A 325 -0.03 -23.87 -8.41
C GLY A 325 -0.39 -25.13 -9.19
N SER A 326 0.40 -25.50 -10.19
CA SER A 326 0.10 -26.63 -11.06
C SER A 326 1.35 -27.44 -11.41
N THR A 327 1.15 -28.70 -11.76
CA THR A 327 2.16 -29.55 -12.40
C THR A 327 1.49 -30.67 -13.18
N GLY A 328 2.10 -31.12 -14.28
CA GLY A 328 1.53 -32.19 -15.12
C GLY A 328 0.16 -31.90 -15.74
N GLY A 329 -0.29 -30.63 -15.76
CA GLY A 329 -1.62 -30.24 -16.22
C GLY A 329 -2.73 -30.35 -15.17
N VAL A 330 -2.36 -30.58 -13.91
CA VAL A 330 -3.25 -30.61 -12.75
C VAL A 330 -3.01 -29.37 -11.89
N ASP A 331 -4.09 -28.72 -11.46
CA ASP A 331 -4.07 -27.59 -10.55
C ASP A 331 -4.24 -28.09 -9.11
N TYR A 332 -3.31 -27.74 -8.24
CA TYR A 332 -3.28 -28.18 -6.83
C TYR A 332 -3.89 -27.14 -5.91
N PHE A 333 -3.68 -25.86 -6.20
CA PHE A 333 -4.29 -24.77 -5.46
C PHE A 333 -4.33 -23.49 -6.27
N THR A 334 -5.15 -22.54 -5.82
CA THR A 334 -5.15 -21.16 -6.32
C THR A 334 -5.04 -20.14 -5.20
N LEU A 335 -4.38 -19.02 -5.49
CA LEU A 335 -4.43 -17.79 -4.71
C LEU A 335 -5.18 -16.74 -5.53
N THR A 336 -6.34 -16.29 -5.06
CA THR A 336 -7.18 -15.31 -5.76
C THR A 336 -7.34 -14.06 -4.92
N ILE A 337 -7.09 -12.88 -5.49
CA ILE A 337 -7.30 -11.60 -4.80
C ILE A 337 -8.53 -10.86 -5.32
N ASN A 338 -9.31 -10.30 -4.40
CA ASN A 338 -10.31 -9.29 -4.71
C ASN A 338 -9.65 -7.92 -4.85
N PRO A 339 -9.64 -7.28 -6.04
CA PRO A 339 -8.88 -6.06 -6.27
C PRO A 339 -9.43 -4.83 -5.53
N THR A 340 -10.67 -4.89 -5.03
CA THR A 340 -11.29 -3.79 -4.29
C THR A 340 -11.13 -3.95 -2.78
N THR A 341 -11.29 -5.17 -2.25
CA THR A 341 -11.25 -5.40 -0.80
C THR A 341 -9.87 -5.83 -0.29
N GLY A 342 -9.03 -6.35 -1.18
CA GLY A 342 -7.74 -6.95 -0.85
C GLY A 342 -7.83 -8.36 -0.28
N GLU A 343 -9.02 -8.93 -0.09
CA GLU A 343 -9.15 -10.31 0.39
C GLU A 343 -8.43 -11.28 -0.54
N VAL A 344 -7.56 -12.12 0.03
CA VAL A 344 -6.85 -13.17 -0.70
C VAL A 344 -7.39 -14.53 -0.27
N THR A 345 -7.84 -15.32 -1.23
CA THR A 345 -8.38 -16.66 -1.00
C THR A 345 -7.38 -17.70 -1.47
N LEU A 346 -6.95 -18.58 -0.55
CA LEU A 346 -6.32 -19.86 -0.87
C LEU A 346 -7.44 -20.89 -1.05
N ALA A 347 -7.47 -21.55 -2.21
CA ALA A 347 -8.35 -22.69 -2.46
C ALA A 347 -7.51 -23.92 -2.78
N LEU A 348 -7.76 -25.01 -2.05
CA LEU A 348 -7.18 -26.32 -2.27
C LEU A 348 -7.98 -27.05 -3.35
N LEU A 349 -7.28 -27.64 -4.32
CA LEU A 349 -7.87 -28.30 -5.49
C LEU A 349 -7.40 -29.75 -5.64
N ASP A 350 -6.20 -30.07 -5.16
CA ASP A 350 -5.63 -31.40 -5.13
C ASP A 350 -4.61 -31.51 -3.99
N ASN A 351 -4.31 -32.73 -3.53
CA ASN A 351 -3.42 -32.97 -2.39
C ASN A 351 -1.94 -32.72 -2.72
N VAL A 352 -1.19 -32.19 -1.76
CA VAL A 352 0.25 -31.97 -1.88
C VAL A 352 1.01 -33.02 -1.08
N TRP A 353 2.29 -33.22 -1.40
CA TRP A 353 3.12 -34.19 -0.71
C TRP A 353 3.70 -33.64 0.59
N HIS A 354 3.61 -34.44 1.66
CA HIS A 354 4.17 -34.17 2.98
C HIS A 354 5.34 -35.09 3.31
N GLY A 355 6.32 -34.54 4.04
CA GLY A 355 7.61 -35.20 4.25
C GLY A 355 7.73 -35.91 5.60
N ASP A 356 6.97 -35.49 6.61
CA ASP A 356 7.07 -36.07 7.96
C ASP A 356 6.19 -37.31 8.13
N THR A 357 6.75 -38.47 7.78
CA THR A 357 6.07 -39.78 7.94
C THR A 357 5.73 -40.17 9.39
N THR A 358 6.09 -39.36 10.39
CA THR A 358 5.78 -39.62 11.81
C THR A 358 4.60 -38.80 12.34
N ASN A 359 4.11 -37.84 11.55
CA ASN A 359 2.94 -37.03 11.85
C ASN A 359 1.89 -37.23 10.75
N ALA A 360 0.70 -37.71 11.12
CA ALA A 360 -0.39 -37.95 10.17
C ALA A 360 -1.19 -36.67 9.84
N ASP A 361 -0.80 -35.53 10.41
CA ASP A 361 -1.38 -34.20 10.22
C ASP A 361 -0.20 -33.21 10.11
N ASP A 362 0.70 -33.48 9.15
CA ASP A 362 1.89 -32.65 8.87
C ASP A 362 1.50 -31.35 8.16
N SER A 363 2.27 -30.28 8.40
CA SER A 363 2.01 -28.95 7.85
C SER A 363 3.13 -28.54 6.91
N VAL A 364 2.83 -28.36 5.63
CA VAL A 364 3.75 -27.80 4.64
C VAL A 364 3.32 -26.40 4.23
N ALA A 365 4.30 -25.54 3.92
CA ALA A 365 4.04 -24.14 3.58
C ALA A 365 4.56 -23.77 2.19
N LEU A 366 3.80 -22.94 1.48
CA LEU A 366 4.29 -22.25 0.30
C LEU A 366 5.51 -21.40 0.69
N THR A 367 6.65 -21.68 0.08
CA THR A 367 7.92 -21.03 0.43
C THR A 367 8.62 -20.53 -0.82
N LEU A 368 8.71 -19.21 -0.95
CA LEU A 368 9.31 -18.52 -2.10
C LEU A 368 10.46 -17.63 -1.63
N GLY A 369 11.30 -17.19 -2.59
CA GLY A 369 12.28 -16.15 -2.32
C GLY A 369 11.61 -14.82 -1.95
N GLN A 370 12.34 -13.97 -1.22
CA GLN A 370 11.86 -12.63 -0.84
C GLN A 370 11.46 -11.81 -2.08
N GLY A 371 10.31 -11.13 -2.00
CA GLY A 371 9.75 -10.28 -3.05
C GLY A 371 9.21 -11.02 -4.26
N VAL A 372 9.23 -12.36 -4.27
CA VAL A 372 8.75 -13.15 -5.43
C VAL A 372 7.23 -13.15 -5.52
N LEU A 373 6.53 -13.25 -4.39
CA LEU A 373 5.08 -13.13 -4.30
C LEU A 373 4.73 -12.01 -3.33
N THR A 374 4.20 -10.91 -3.85
CA THR A 374 3.80 -9.76 -3.04
C THR A 374 2.32 -9.43 -3.20
N LEU A 375 1.75 -8.90 -2.12
CA LEU A 375 0.46 -8.22 -2.08
C LEU A 375 0.71 -6.72 -2.21
N VAL A 376 0.24 -6.12 -3.29
CA VAL A 376 0.47 -4.70 -3.61
C VAL A 376 -0.82 -3.93 -3.35
N GLN A 377 -0.73 -2.87 -2.55
CA GLN A 377 -1.75 -1.82 -2.46
C GLN A 377 -1.34 -0.67 -3.36
N THR A 378 -2.30 -0.14 -4.13
CA THR A 378 -2.17 1.10 -4.89
C THR A 378 -3.20 2.10 -4.39
N VAL A 379 -2.74 3.29 -4.04
CA VAL A 379 -3.56 4.43 -3.60
C VAL A 379 -3.58 5.43 -4.74
N THR A 380 -4.75 5.92 -5.09
CA THR A 380 -4.97 6.96 -6.10
C THR A 380 -5.85 8.03 -5.49
N ASP A 381 -5.47 9.30 -5.62
CA ASP A 381 -6.24 10.45 -5.15
C ASP A 381 -7.27 10.92 -6.19
N ALA A 382 -7.79 12.13 -6.00
CA ALA A 382 -8.90 12.66 -6.77
C ALA A 382 -8.51 13.10 -8.18
N ASP A 383 -7.31 13.59 -8.40
CA ASP A 383 -6.80 14.05 -9.69
C ASP A 383 -5.97 13.01 -10.44
N GLY A 384 -5.63 11.91 -9.77
CA GLY A 384 -5.31 10.64 -10.40
C GLY A 384 -3.86 10.23 -10.22
N ASP A 385 -3.11 10.94 -9.39
CA ASP A 385 -1.79 10.53 -8.95
C ASP A 385 -1.87 9.22 -8.17
N SER A 386 -0.76 8.47 -8.14
CA SER A 386 -0.77 7.15 -7.52
C SER A 386 0.53 6.76 -6.85
N ALA A 387 0.40 6.10 -5.71
CA ALA A 387 1.49 5.51 -4.95
C ALA A 387 1.19 4.05 -4.61
N SER A 388 2.23 3.23 -4.46
CA SER A 388 2.06 1.81 -4.13
C SER A 388 3.01 1.34 -3.03
N ALA A 389 2.53 0.39 -2.24
CA ALA A 389 3.31 -0.31 -1.21
C ALA A 389 3.02 -1.81 -1.31
N ALA A 390 3.96 -2.65 -0.86
CA ALA A 390 3.87 -4.10 -1.02
C ALA A 390 4.27 -4.88 0.23
N VAL A 391 3.56 -5.98 0.49
CA VAL A 391 3.84 -6.96 1.55
C VAL A 391 4.28 -8.28 0.92
N ASP A 392 5.34 -8.90 1.43
CA ASP A 392 5.79 -10.23 0.98
C ASP A 392 4.93 -11.34 1.59
N LEU A 393 4.28 -12.14 0.73
CA LEU A 393 3.49 -13.30 1.16
C LEU A 393 4.23 -14.64 0.96
N GLY A 394 5.33 -14.65 0.23
CA GLY A 394 6.05 -15.87 -0.17
C GLY A 394 7.12 -16.31 0.83
N ALA A 395 7.73 -15.38 1.57
CA ALA A 395 8.88 -15.70 2.43
C ALA A 395 8.53 -16.20 3.85
N ASN A 396 7.28 -16.02 4.30
CA ASN A 396 6.90 -16.20 5.72
C ASN A 396 5.97 -17.39 5.99
N GLY A 397 5.76 -18.29 5.01
CA GLY A 397 4.85 -19.43 5.16
C GLY A 397 3.41 -18.99 5.47
N VAL A 398 2.95 -17.94 4.77
CA VAL A 398 1.60 -17.37 4.91
C VAL A 398 0.52 -18.37 4.50
N PHE A 399 0.80 -19.22 3.53
CA PHE A 399 -0.13 -20.23 3.01
C PHE A 399 0.37 -21.62 3.38
N ARG A 400 -0.49 -22.40 4.06
CA ARG A 400 -0.16 -23.72 4.61
C ARG A 400 -1.20 -24.77 4.21
N PHE A 401 -0.73 -26.01 4.15
CA PHE A 401 -1.47 -27.19 3.74
C PHE A 401 -1.24 -28.27 4.81
N GLU A 402 -2.30 -28.64 5.50
CA GLU A 402 -2.29 -29.75 6.46
C GLU A 402 -2.60 -31.07 5.74
N ASP A 403 -1.86 -32.11 6.11
CA ASP A 403 -1.96 -33.47 5.58
C ASP A 403 -3.25 -34.16 6.00
N ASP A 404 -3.73 -35.10 5.18
CA ASP A 404 -4.71 -36.09 5.58
C ASP A 404 -4.06 -37.47 5.64
N GLY A 405 -3.51 -37.80 6.81
CA GLY A 405 -2.81 -39.05 7.02
C GLY A 405 -3.71 -40.28 7.20
N PRO A 406 -3.11 -41.48 7.20
CA PRO A 406 -3.85 -42.73 7.25
C PRO A 406 -4.50 -42.97 8.62
N SER A 407 -5.68 -43.60 8.60
CA SER A 407 -6.38 -44.07 9.81
C SER A 407 -6.86 -45.51 9.64
N VAL A 408 -7.16 -46.21 10.74
CA VAL A 408 -7.66 -47.58 10.68
C VAL A 408 -8.80 -47.81 11.65
N THR A 409 -9.90 -48.37 11.15
CA THR A 409 -11.01 -48.87 11.98
C THR A 409 -10.94 -50.38 12.05
N ILE A 410 -11.09 -50.94 13.26
CA ILE A 410 -11.11 -52.39 13.47
C ILE A 410 -12.54 -52.87 13.68
N ASN A 411 -13.02 -53.70 12.77
CA ASN A 411 -14.29 -54.42 12.88
C ASN A 411 -14.16 -55.67 13.76
N ALA A 412 -15.28 -56.38 13.97
CA ALA A 412 -15.25 -57.66 14.65
C ALA A 412 -14.36 -58.67 13.89
N VAL A 413 -13.43 -59.31 14.60
CA VAL A 413 -12.56 -60.37 14.06
C VAL A 413 -13.40 -61.64 13.89
N ALA A 414 -13.51 -62.13 12.65
CA ALA A 414 -14.19 -63.38 12.36
C ALA A 414 -13.23 -64.57 12.55
N ASP A 415 -13.19 -65.12 13.77
CA ASP A 415 -12.29 -66.20 14.18
C ASP A 415 -12.98 -67.57 14.31
N GLY A 416 -14.31 -67.65 14.11
CA GLY A 416 -15.09 -68.88 14.30
C GLY A 416 -14.72 -70.09 13.42
N GLY A 417 -13.84 -69.90 12.42
CA GLY A 417 -13.25 -70.98 11.63
C GLY A 417 -11.89 -71.48 12.13
N ILE A 418 -11.34 -70.86 13.18
CA ILE A 418 -10.03 -71.19 13.74
C ILE A 418 -10.25 -71.97 15.04
N THR A 419 -9.84 -73.23 15.06
CA THR A 419 -9.91 -74.09 16.26
C THR A 419 -8.57 -74.80 16.44
N LEU A 420 -8.01 -74.72 17.65
CA LEU A 420 -6.81 -75.44 18.04
C LEU A 420 -7.23 -76.62 18.92
N THR A 421 -6.92 -77.84 18.49
CA THR A 421 -7.35 -79.06 19.19
C THR A 421 -6.15 -79.90 19.58
N THR A 422 -5.98 -80.11 20.87
CA THR A 422 -5.06 -81.08 21.46
C THR A 422 -5.85 -82.23 22.08
N GLN A 423 -5.17 -83.35 22.35
CA GLN A 423 -5.76 -84.58 22.85
C GLN A 423 -5.07 -85.04 24.14
N ASP A 424 -5.83 -85.10 25.24
CA ASP A 424 -5.35 -85.58 26.54
C ASP A 424 -4.68 -86.96 26.49
N ALA A 425 -5.17 -87.86 25.62
CA ALA A 425 -4.57 -89.18 25.44
C ALA A 425 -3.10 -89.11 24.97
N GLN A 426 -2.68 -87.99 24.39
CA GLN A 426 -1.32 -87.73 23.91
C GLN A 426 -0.43 -87.00 24.93
N THR A 427 -0.92 -86.72 26.14
CA THR A 427 -0.19 -86.01 27.20
C THR A 427 0.20 -86.89 28.39
N ILE A 428 0.23 -88.22 28.22
CA ILE A 428 0.54 -89.17 29.30
C ILE A 428 2.02 -89.09 29.70
N GLY A 429 2.28 -88.93 31.01
CA GLY A 429 3.63 -88.93 31.57
C GLY A 429 4.36 -87.61 31.28
N SER A 430 5.43 -87.67 30.49
CA SER A 430 6.20 -86.48 30.07
C SER A 430 5.93 -86.08 28.61
N ALA A 431 4.88 -86.62 27.98
CA ALA A 431 4.49 -86.29 26.62
C ALA A 431 3.65 -85.01 26.57
N SER A 432 3.63 -84.34 25.42
CA SER A 432 2.80 -83.16 25.16
C SER A 432 2.16 -83.24 23.78
N ASP A 433 1.03 -82.56 23.59
CA ASP A 433 0.36 -82.44 22.30
C ASP A 433 0.23 -80.96 21.89
N THR A 434 0.30 -80.68 20.60
CA THR A 434 0.38 -79.31 20.08
C THR A 434 -0.51 -79.09 18.88
N ALA A 435 -1.27 -77.99 18.89
CA ALA A 435 -2.06 -77.50 17.78
C ALA A 435 -1.66 -76.07 17.40
N THR A 436 -1.73 -75.74 16.11
CA THR A 436 -1.36 -74.40 15.60
C THR A 436 -2.40 -73.88 14.61
N GLY A 437 -2.57 -72.56 14.57
CA GLY A 437 -3.48 -71.87 13.66
C GLY A 437 -3.14 -70.40 13.52
N SER A 438 -3.31 -69.84 12.32
CA SER A 438 -3.01 -68.43 12.05
C SER A 438 -4.25 -67.56 12.18
N PHE A 439 -4.14 -66.50 12.97
CA PHE A 439 -5.16 -65.47 13.12
C PHE A 439 -4.91 -64.28 12.19
N ALA A 440 -3.79 -64.25 11.46
CA ALA A 440 -3.37 -63.08 10.71
C ALA A 440 -4.38 -62.64 9.65
N ALA A 441 -4.95 -63.59 8.91
CA ALA A 441 -5.97 -63.30 7.91
C ALA A 441 -7.25 -62.74 8.53
N ALA A 442 -7.65 -63.22 9.72
CA ALA A 442 -8.84 -62.74 10.42
C ALA A 442 -8.66 -61.29 10.91
N PHE A 443 -7.47 -60.97 11.46
CA PHE A 443 -7.14 -59.60 11.85
C PHE A 443 -7.02 -58.66 10.65
N LEU A 444 -6.36 -59.09 9.58
CA LEU A 444 -6.23 -58.29 8.36
C LEU A 444 -7.61 -58.01 7.73
N ALA A 445 -8.51 -58.99 7.72
CA ALA A 445 -9.87 -58.81 7.22
C ALA A 445 -10.74 -57.91 8.11
N ALA A 446 -10.44 -57.84 9.41
CA ALA A 446 -11.12 -56.94 10.34
C ALA A 446 -10.63 -55.49 10.25
N ALA A 447 -9.41 -55.27 9.78
CA ALA A 447 -8.85 -53.94 9.57
C ALA A 447 -9.47 -53.28 8.33
N VAL A 448 -10.07 -52.11 8.54
CA VAL A 448 -10.56 -51.23 7.48
C VAL A 448 -9.67 -49.99 7.47
N PRO A 449 -8.60 -49.99 6.65
CA PRO A 449 -7.72 -48.84 6.51
C PRO A 449 -8.43 -47.74 5.71
N SER A 450 -8.20 -46.50 6.10
CA SER A 450 -8.21 -45.36 5.20
C SER A 450 -6.79 -44.88 5.02
N TYR A 451 -6.42 -44.59 3.78
CA TYR A 451 -5.09 -44.09 3.47
C TYR A 451 -5.02 -42.56 3.36
N GLY A 452 -6.14 -41.88 3.56
CA GLY A 452 -6.25 -40.43 3.39
C GLY A 452 -6.28 -39.99 1.92
N ALA A 453 -6.15 -38.69 1.70
CA ALA A 453 -6.18 -38.05 0.39
C ALA A 453 -5.03 -38.49 -0.54
N ASP A 454 -3.92 -38.95 0.03
CA ASP A 454 -2.73 -39.47 -0.68
C ASP A 454 -2.95 -40.73 -1.51
N GLY A 455 -4.10 -41.38 -1.29
CA GLY A 455 -4.46 -42.59 -2.00
C GLY A 455 -3.81 -43.86 -1.42
N PRO A 456 -4.03 -45.01 -2.07
CA PRO A 456 -3.78 -46.30 -1.41
C PRO A 456 -2.31 -46.58 -1.06
N GLY A 457 -2.07 -46.87 0.22
CA GLY A 457 -0.80 -47.37 0.75
C GLY A 457 -0.81 -48.87 1.05
N THR A 458 0.01 -49.28 2.03
CA THR A 458 0.09 -50.68 2.49
C THR A 458 -0.59 -50.86 3.84
N THR A 459 -1.36 -51.94 4.00
CA THR A 459 -1.90 -52.36 5.30
C THR A 459 -1.22 -53.64 5.75
N THR A 460 -0.57 -53.60 6.91
CA THR A 460 0.10 -54.74 7.53
C THR A 460 -0.32 -54.86 8.99
N VAL A 461 -0.69 -56.07 9.40
CA VAL A 461 -0.89 -56.40 10.82
C VAL A 461 0.25 -57.31 11.26
N SER A 462 1.02 -56.88 12.26
CA SER A 462 2.17 -57.60 12.82
C SER A 462 2.18 -57.49 14.35
N ASP A 463 3.21 -58.06 14.97
CA ASP A 463 3.51 -57.88 16.40
C ASP A 463 2.37 -58.29 17.34
N TYR A 464 1.70 -59.38 16.95
CA TYR A 464 0.68 -60.03 17.77
C TYR A 464 1.21 -60.33 19.17
N SER A 465 0.39 -60.03 20.18
CA SER A 465 0.70 -60.31 21.57
C SER A 465 -0.51 -60.87 22.29
N LEU A 466 -0.26 -61.72 23.28
CA LEU A 466 -1.30 -62.28 24.14
C LEU A 466 -1.41 -61.48 25.44
N SER A 467 -2.61 -61.37 25.98
CA SER A 467 -2.88 -60.81 27.29
C SER A 467 -3.94 -61.65 28.01
N VAL A 468 -3.95 -61.56 29.34
CA VAL A 468 -4.95 -62.21 30.20
C VAL A 468 -5.57 -61.13 31.06
N THR A 469 -6.87 -60.93 30.92
CA THR A 469 -7.65 -59.96 31.71
C THR A 469 -8.33 -60.58 32.92
N ASP A 470 -8.61 -61.89 32.87
CA ASP A 470 -9.10 -62.70 33.98
C ASP A 470 -8.27 -63.99 34.08
N SER A 471 -7.70 -64.24 35.25
CA SER A 471 -6.84 -65.41 35.48
C SER A 471 -7.64 -66.70 35.72
N ASN A 472 -8.95 -66.62 35.93
CA ASN A 472 -9.77 -67.82 36.08
C ASN A 472 -10.04 -68.45 34.71
N SER A 473 -9.48 -69.64 34.45
CA SER A 473 -9.72 -70.35 33.18
C SER A 473 -11.09 -71.05 33.15
N GLY A 474 -11.69 -71.32 34.31
CA GLY A 474 -12.86 -72.19 34.44
C GLY A 474 -12.59 -73.69 34.19
N LEU A 475 -11.34 -74.06 33.89
CA LEU A 475 -10.91 -75.45 33.64
C LEU A 475 -10.27 -76.06 34.90
N THR A 476 -10.31 -77.38 35.00
CA THR A 476 -9.61 -78.15 36.04
C THR A 476 -8.76 -79.25 35.41
N SER A 477 -7.74 -79.68 36.14
CA SER A 477 -6.90 -80.84 35.82
C SER A 477 -6.68 -81.64 37.09
N ASN A 478 -7.07 -82.92 37.11
CA ASN A 478 -6.99 -83.78 38.29
C ASN A 478 -7.74 -83.20 39.52
N GLY A 479 -8.85 -82.51 39.28
CA GLY A 479 -9.66 -81.85 40.30
C GLY A 479 -9.08 -80.55 40.85
N LEU A 480 -7.96 -80.06 40.32
CA LEU A 480 -7.34 -78.78 40.69
C LEU A 480 -7.68 -77.70 39.65
N ALA A 481 -8.05 -76.49 40.10
CA ALA A 481 -8.35 -75.37 39.22
C ALA A 481 -7.11 -74.87 38.45
N ILE A 482 -7.29 -74.61 37.16
CA ILE A 482 -6.26 -74.04 36.29
C ILE A 482 -6.38 -72.52 36.29
N THR A 483 -5.28 -71.83 36.57
CA THR A 483 -5.19 -70.37 36.47
C THR A 483 -4.32 -69.96 35.28
N LEU A 484 -4.75 -68.93 34.56
CA LEU A 484 -4.04 -68.33 33.44
C LEU A 484 -3.07 -67.27 33.96
N THR A 485 -1.80 -67.40 33.59
CA THR A 485 -0.76 -66.42 33.90
C THR A 485 0.03 -66.08 32.66
N LYS A 486 0.28 -64.79 32.41
CA LYS A 486 1.20 -64.36 31.35
C LYS A 486 2.65 -64.57 31.81
N VAL A 487 3.39 -65.43 31.11
CA VAL A 487 4.80 -65.74 31.38
C VAL A 487 5.61 -65.40 30.14
N GLY A 488 6.27 -64.24 30.15
CA GLY A 488 6.91 -63.69 28.95
C GLY A 488 5.86 -63.30 27.88
N SER A 489 6.02 -63.84 26.66
CA SER A 489 5.07 -63.68 25.55
C SER A 489 3.88 -64.64 25.61
N ASP A 490 3.95 -65.66 26.45
CA ASP A 490 3.02 -66.78 26.44
C ASP A 490 2.00 -66.67 27.56
N ILE A 491 0.86 -67.33 27.37
CA ILE A 491 -0.12 -67.57 28.43
C ILE A 491 0.02 -69.01 28.91
N VAL A 492 0.25 -69.20 30.20
CA VAL A 492 0.41 -70.51 30.84
C VAL A 492 -0.80 -70.78 31.71
N GLY A 493 -1.51 -71.86 31.42
CA GLY A 493 -2.50 -72.45 32.31
C GLY A 493 -1.81 -73.41 33.27
N SER A 494 -1.84 -73.14 34.58
CA SER A 494 -1.22 -74.00 35.58
C SER A 494 -2.11 -74.26 36.79
N THR A 495 -1.86 -75.39 37.46
CA THR A 495 -2.42 -75.71 38.78
C THR A 495 -1.32 -75.63 39.84
N THR A 496 -1.65 -75.92 41.10
CA THR A 496 -0.63 -76.09 42.15
C THR A 496 0.30 -77.29 41.90
N ALA A 497 -0.05 -78.20 40.99
CA ALA A 497 0.78 -79.36 40.61
C ALA A 497 1.70 -79.10 39.40
N GLY A 498 1.51 -77.99 38.67
CA GLY A 498 2.35 -77.64 37.51
C GLY A 498 1.57 -77.05 36.33
N GLU A 499 2.28 -76.80 35.23
CA GLU A 499 1.74 -76.34 33.94
C GLU A 499 0.87 -77.44 33.29
N VAL A 500 -0.32 -77.06 32.83
CA VAL A 500 -1.27 -77.94 32.13
C VAL A 500 -1.27 -77.64 30.63
N PHE A 501 -1.24 -76.36 30.25
CA PHE A 501 -1.10 -75.96 28.85
C PHE A 501 -0.43 -74.58 28.73
N ARG A 502 0.02 -74.28 27.51
CA ARG A 502 0.66 -73.04 27.12
C ARG A 502 0.14 -72.57 25.77
N ILE A 503 -0.15 -71.29 25.68
CA ILE A 503 -0.54 -70.60 24.44
C ILE A 503 0.57 -69.60 24.11
N SER A 504 1.16 -69.71 22.93
CA SER A 504 2.13 -68.76 22.41
C SER A 504 1.65 -68.16 21.08
N VAL A 505 2.11 -66.96 20.75
CA VAL A 505 1.83 -66.33 19.45
C VAL A 505 3.13 -65.87 18.81
N ALA A 506 3.32 -66.22 17.54
CA ALA A 506 4.42 -65.73 16.73
C ALA A 506 4.08 -64.37 16.12
N SER A 507 5.10 -63.59 15.72
CA SER A 507 4.92 -62.26 15.11
C SER A 507 4.14 -62.27 13.79
N ASN A 508 3.99 -63.43 13.14
CA ASN A 508 3.16 -63.63 11.96
C ASN A 508 1.70 -64.01 12.28
N GLY A 509 1.29 -63.94 13.55
CA GLY A 509 -0.07 -64.23 14.00
C GLY A 509 -0.41 -65.72 14.12
N THR A 510 0.59 -66.61 14.05
CA THR A 510 0.39 -68.05 14.33
C THR A 510 0.32 -68.26 15.83
N VAL A 511 -0.82 -68.74 16.31
CA VAL A 511 -1.04 -69.15 17.70
C VAL A 511 -0.79 -70.64 17.84
N THR A 512 -0.04 -71.02 18.86
CA THR A 512 0.27 -72.42 19.22
C THR A 512 -0.31 -72.73 20.58
N LEU A 513 -1.12 -73.77 20.68
CA LEU A 513 -1.57 -74.38 21.93
C LEU A 513 -0.77 -75.65 22.16
N THR A 514 -0.04 -75.72 23.28
CA THR A 514 0.66 -76.93 23.72
C THR A 514 0.06 -77.39 25.04
N GLN A 515 -0.44 -78.62 25.07
CA GLN A 515 -0.97 -79.28 26.25
C GLN A 515 0.07 -80.24 26.83
N SER A 516 0.29 -80.16 28.15
CA SER A 516 1.31 -80.90 28.89
C SER A 516 0.71 -81.83 29.97
N ALA A 517 -0.58 -81.68 30.30
CA ALA A 517 -1.32 -82.57 31.19
C ALA A 517 -2.81 -82.64 30.78
N GLU A 518 -3.49 -83.72 31.16
CA GLU A 518 -4.91 -83.90 30.86
C GLU A 518 -5.81 -82.82 31.50
N LEU A 519 -6.93 -82.54 30.85
CA LEU A 519 -7.99 -81.68 31.38
C LEU A 519 -9.11 -82.56 31.94
N ASP A 520 -9.78 -82.11 32.99
CA ASP A 520 -10.99 -82.79 33.44
C ASP A 520 -12.13 -82.47 32.48
N HIS A 521 -12.72 -83.51 31.87
CA HIS A 521 -13.92 -83.39 31.05
C HIS A 521 -15.15 -83.65 31.92
N LEU A 522 -16.09 -82.72 31.93
CA LEU A 522 -17.35 -82.78 32.70
C LEU A 522 -18.41 -83.64 32.02
#